data_AF-A0A913ZWP1-F1
#
_entry.id   AF-A0A913ZWP1-F1
#
_cell.length_a   1.000
_cell.length_b   1.000
_cell.length_c   1.000
_cell.angle_alpha   90.00
_cell.angle_beta   90.00
_cell.angle_gamma   90.00
#
_symmetry.space_group_name_H-M   'P 1'
#
loop_
_entity.id
_entity.type
_entity.pdbx_description
1 polymer ?
#
loop_
_entity_poly.entity_id
_entity_poly.type
_entity_poly.pdbx_seq_one_letter_code
_entity_poly.pdbx_strand_id
1 'polypeptide(L)'
;INMAFSAGIAVTVNIDTDVMSFIAELGAKFQGQVQGLLGNLNGNPDDDLQFPNGTILEPGSSLRELHDFGLEWLVAQEDTIFTYISPFDYSTYHFPEFSPTFEVPDLDEVSQEIKDLCGDSIECVFDAVITGSLSFANETLVQESTIDEVQKGLVKIVSCGYPGDVENGSVSGSIYLVNATVDVACDDGFTLTGSSRLTCLEDGQWSSGLPVCVGIEDIGGEVGGLSSGIIAAIGLGCSLAVLVAVGGLIFFTMQRKYSKKGRE
;
A
#
# COMPACT_ATOMS: atom_id res chain seq x y z
N ILE A 1 1.95 -7.90 -17.01
CA ILE A 1 3.03 -8.83 -16.57
C ILE A 1 3.18 -8.66 -15.07
N ASN A 2 2.94 -9.71 -14.29
CA ASN A 2 3.02 -9.63 -12.83
C ASN A 2 4.19 -10.50 -12.35
N MET A 3 5.11 -9.91 -11.62
CA MET A 3 6.29 -10.56 -11.07
C MET A 3 6.26 -10.39 -9.55
N ALA A 4 6.36 -11.48 -8.81
CA ALA A 4 6.47 -11.45 -7.35
C ALA A 4 7.80 -12.07 -6.94
N PHE A 5 8.52 -11.38 -6.06
CA PHE A 5 9.82 -11.79 -5.55
C PHE A 5 9.66 -12.37 -4.14
N SER A 6 10.46 -13.39 -3.81
CA SER A 6 10.49 -13.98 -2.45
C SER A 6 10.82 -12.96 -1.35
N ALA A 7 11.40 -11.82 -1.72
CA ALA A 7 11.65 -10.70 -0.84
C ALA A 7 10.37 -9.96 -0.39
N GLY A 8 9.18 -10.25 -0.95
CA GLY A 8 7.94 -9.55 -0.64
C GLY A 8 7.74 -8.25 -1.43
N ILE A 9 8.31 -8.21 -2.64
CA ILE A 9 8.13 -7.15 -3.62
C ILE A 9 7.30 -7.72 -4.77
N ALA A 10 6.30 -6.99 -5.25
CA ALA A 10 5.57 -7.33 -6.46
C ALA A 10 5.67 -6.19 -7.47
N VAL A 11 5.87 -6.52 -8.74
CA VAL A 11 5.90 -5.57 -9.85
C VAL A 11 4.87 -5.98 -10.88
N THR A 12 3.95 -5.07 -11.17
CA THR A 12 2.90 -5.23 -12.17
C THR A 12 3.17 -4.26 -13.31
N VAL A 13 3.49 -4.77 -14.50
CA VAL A 13 3.65 -3.99 -15.72
C VAL A 13 2.41 -4.14 -16.58
N ASN A 14 1.67 -3.07 -16.83
CA ASN A 14 0.57 -3.05 -17.78
C ASN A 14 1.06 -2.41 -19.08
N ILE A 15 0.83 -3.10 -20.19
CA ILE A 15 1.14 -2.61 -21.52
C ILE A 15 -0.20 -2.54 -22.23
N ASP A 16 -0.67 -1.33 -22.50
CA ASP A 16 -1.79 -1.05 -23.40
C ASP A 16 -1.26 -0.59 -24.76
N THR A 17 -2.13 -0.32 -25.73
CA THR A 17 -1.74 -0.04 -27.13
C THR A 17 -0.67 1.04 -27.27
N ASP A 18 -0.66 2.04 -26.38
CA ASP A 18 0.23 3.19 -26.47
C ASP A 18 0.88 3.59 -25.13
N VAL A 19 0.58 2.88 -24.04
CA VAL A 19 1.06 3.22 -22.69
C VAL A 19 1.59 1.98 -21.99
N MET A 20 2.81 2.12 -21.45
CA MET A 20 3.35 1.19 -20.47
C MET A 20 3.27 1.82 -19.09
N SER A 21 2.58 1.19 -18.16
CA SER A 21 2.62 1.54 -16.74
C SER A 21 3.25 0.40 -15.94
N PHE A 22 3.94 0.74 -14.87
CA PHE A 22 4.41 -0.25 -13.91
C PHE A 22 4.05 0.20 -12.49
N ILE A 23 3.65 -0.75 -11.67
CA ILE A 23 3.31 -0.56 -10.26
C ILE A 23 4.24 -1.46 -9.46
N ALA A 24 5.01 -0.86 -8.55
CA ALA A 24 5.83 -1.58 -7.58
C ALA A 24 5.11 -1.58 -6.23
N GLU A 25 4.70 -2.76 -5.78
CA GLU A 25 4.11 -2.98 -4.46
C GLU A 25 5.18 -3.53 -3.52
N LEU A 26 5.37 -2.83 -2.40
CA LEU A 26 6.37 -3.14 -1.38
C LEU A 26 5.64 -3.54 -0.09
N GLY A 27 6.04 -4.64 0.53
CA GLY A 27 5.54 -5.01 1.86
C GLY A 27 5.92 -3.97 2.92
N ALA A 28 5.14 -3.90 4.02
CA ALA A 28 5.31 -2.91 5.09
C ALA A 28 6.74 -2.85 5.68
N LYS A 29 7.48 -3.97 5.65
CA LYS A 29 8.88 -4.02 6.09
C LYS A 29 9.83 -3.11 5.30
N PHE A 30 9.44 -2.64 4.11
CA PHE A 30 10.24 -1.73 3.29
C PHE A 30 9.93 -0.24 3.56
N GLN A 31 8.94 0.06 4.41
CA GLN A 31 8.58 1.44 4.76
C GLN A 31 9.79 2.16 5.40
N GLY A 32 10.16 3.31 4.84
CA GLY A 32 11.35 4.07 5.26
C GLY A 32 12.71 3.40 4.97
N GLN A 33 12.74 2.32 4.18
CA GLN A 33 13.97 1.65 3.74
C GLN A 33 14.26 1.83 2.25
N VAL A 34 13.29 2.33 1.48
CA VAL A 34 13.46 2.61 0.06
C VAL A 34 13.87 4.06 -0.13
N GLN A 35 14.56 4.31 -1.23
CA GLN A 35 14.98 5.63 -1.67
C GLN A 35 15.15 5.56 -3.19
N GLY A 36 14.91 6.66 -3.89
CA GLY A 36 15.08 6.73 -5.33
C GLY A 36 14.23 7.82 -5.97
N LEU A 37 14.11 7.72 -7.29
CA LEU A 37 13.28 8.64 -8.10
C LEU A 37 11.79 8.65 -7.70
N LEU A 38 11.32 7.61 -7.01
CA LEU A 38 9.92 7.47 -6.58
C LEU A 38 9.70 7.81 -5.09
N GLY A 39 10.69 8.42 -4.43
CA GLY A 39 10.58 8.77 -3.02
C GLY A 39 11.18 7.74 -2.08
N ASN A 40 10.92 7.95 -0.79
CA ASN A 40 11.50 7.14 0.29
C ASN A 40 10.47 6.28 1.07
N LEU A 41 9.20 6.34 0.66
CA LEU A 41 8.08 5.58 1.23
C LEU A 41 7.97 5.71 2.76
N ASN A 42 8.24 6.89 3.32
CA ASN A 42 8.01 7.17 4.74
C ASN A 42 6.62 7.80 5.00
N GLY A 43 5.90 8.21 3.95
CA GLY A 43 4.60 8.87 4.00
C GLY A 43 4.65 10.40 4.14
N ASN A 44 5.83 11.00 4.05
CA ASN A 44 6.07 12.44 4.04
C ASN A 44 6.43 12.92 2.63
N PRO A 45 5.52 13.59 1.90
CA PRO A 45 5.80 14.04 0.54
C PRO A 45 6.91 15.11 0.46
N ASP A 46 7.21 15.80 1.56
CA ASP A 46 8.18 16.90 1.58
C ASP A 46 9.64 16.41 1.51
N ASP A 47 9.89 15.11 1.69
CA ASP A 47 11.25 14.53 1.65
C ASP A 47 11.40 13.39 0.62
N ASP A 48 10.44 13.25 -0.30
CA ASP A 48 10.49 12.24 -1.35
C ASP A 48 11.62 12.51 -2.36
N LEU A 49 11.94 13.79 -2.63
CA LEU A 49 13.05 14.14 -3.52
C LEU A 49 14.40 14.18 -2.76
N GLN A 50 14.75 13.07 -2.14
CA GLN A 50 16.02 12.90 -1.42
C GLN A 50 17.11 12.37 -2.37
N PHE A 51 18.25 13.05 -2.42
CA PHE A 51 19.45 12.60 -3.13
C PHE A 51 20.09 11.38 -2.45
N PRO A 52 20.91 10.59 -3.16
CA PRO A 52 21.61 9.43 -2.57
C PRO A 52 22.52 9.78 -1.37
N ASN A 53 22.94 11.04 -1.27
CA ASN A 53 23.74 11.55 -0.15
C ASN A 53 22.90 11.93 1.10
N GLY A 54 21.56 11.82 1.02
CA GLY A 54 20.61 12.15 2.08
C GLY A 54 20.11 13.60 2.10
N THR A 55 20.61 14.48 1.24
CA THR A 55 20.08 15.86 1.12
C THR A 55 18.72 15.85 0.41
N ILE A 56 17.82 16.75 0.80
CA ILE A 56 16.49 16.87 0.22
C ILE A 56 16.49 18.02 -0.79
N LEU A 57 15.90 17.78 -1.96
CA LEU A 57 15.65 18.82 -2.95
C LEU A 57 14.44 19.65 -2.52
N GLU A 58 14.62 20.96 -2.41
CA GLU A 58 13.60 21.86 -1.86
C GLU A 58 12.37 21.98 -2.78
N PRO A 59 11.16 22.15 -2.22
CA PRO A 59 9.96 22.46 -2.99
C PRO A 59 10.14 23.75 -3.81
N GLY A 60 9.76 23.72 -5.09
CA GLY A 60 9.91 24.86 -6.00
C GLY A 60 11.29 24.98 -6.67
N SER A 61 12.13 23.95 -6.56
CA SER A 61 13.37 23.84 -7.32
C SER A 61 13.14 23.96 -8.84
N SER A 62 14.14 24.46 -9.55
CA SER A 62 14.10 24.63 -11.00
C SER A 62 14.06 23.29 -11.74
N LEU A 63 13.58 23.30 -13.00
CA LEU A 63 13.61 22.12 -13.86
C LEU A 63 15.03 21.56 -14.06
N ARG A 64 16.04 22.42 -14.00
CA ARG A 64 17.44 22.00 -14.05
C ARG A 64 17.83 21.21 -12.80
N GLU A 65 17.50 21.72 -11.62
CA GLU A 65 17.79 21.03 -10.37
C GLU A 65 17.03 19.70 -10.27
N LEU A 66 15.79 19.63 -10.78
CA LEU A 66 15.03 18.38 -10.89
C LEU A 66 15.67 17.37 -11.86
N HIS A 67 16.19 17.85 -12.99
CA HIS A 67 16.94 17.00 -13.92
C HIS A 67 18.25 16.49 -13.29
N ASP A 68 18.99 17.36 -12.63
CA ASP A 68 20.24 17.01 -11.96
C ASP A 68 19.98 16.00 -10.82
N PHE A 69 18.87 16.16 -10.08
CA PHE A 69 18.38 15.13 -9.15
C PHE A 69 18.15 13.78 -9.83
N GLY A 70 17.53 13.78 -11.01
CA GLY A 70 17.31 12.56 -11.78
C GLY A 70 18.63 11.87 -12.17
N LEU A 71 19.64 12.66 -12.56
CA LEU A 71 20.96 12.16 -12.95
C LEU A 71 21.73 11.50 -11.78
N GLU A 72 21.57 12.00 -10.56
CA GLU A 72 22.20 11.41 -9.36
C GLU A 72 21.68 10.00 -9.04
N TRP A 73 20.49 9.65 -9.54
CA TRP A 73 19.90 8.32 -9.40
C TRP A 73 20.17 7.38 -10.60
N LEU A 74 21.05 7.77 -11.54
CA LEU A 74 21.46 6.90 -12.63
C LEU A 74 22.15 5.64 -12.09
N VAL A 75 21.64 4.48 -12.50
CA VAL A 75 22.23 3.18 -12.18
C VAL A 75 23.61 3.08 -12.82
N ALA A 76 24.64 2.65 -12.07
CA ALA A 76 25.99 2.46 -12.59
C ALA A 76 26.14 1.14 -13.37
N GLN A 77 27.22 0.97 -14.14
CA GLN A 77 27.47 -0.24 -14.92
C GLN A 77 27.63 -1.49 -14.05
N GLU A 78 28.22 -1.34 -12.87
CA GLU A 78 28.40 -2.39 -11.88
C GLU A 78 27.10 -2.78 -11.18
N ASP A 79 26.12 -1.88 -11.15
CA ASP A 79 24.85 -2.04 -10.42
C ASP A 79 23.68 -2.45 -11.33
N THR A 80 23.82 -2.30 -12.66
CA THR A 80 22.76 -2.67 -13.59
C THR A 80 22.52 -4.18 -13.60
N ILE A 81 21.25 -4.56 -13.42
CA ILE A 81 20.78 -5.93 -13.52
C ILE A 81 20.18 -6.25 -14.90
N PHE A 82 20.20 -5.29 -15.82
CA PHE A 82 19.64 -5.45 -17.15
C PHE A 82 20.56 -6.30 -18.04
N THR A 83 19.94 -7.18 -18.84
CA THR A 83 20.64 -7.87 -19.91
C THR A 83 20.47 -7.07 -21.20
N TYR A 84 21.58 -6.63 -21.78
CA TYR A 84 21.59 -5.86 -23.02
C TYR A 84 21.70 -6.79 -24.24
N ILE A 85 20.91 -6.51 -25.27
CA ILE A 85 20.93 -7.28 -26.52
C ILE A 85 22.01 -6.69 -27.43
N SER A 86 22.95 -7.52 -27.89
CA SER A 86 24.00 -7.12 -28.84
C SER A 86 23.41 -6.34 -30.05
N PRO A 87 24.03 -5.23 -30.49
CA PRO A 87 25.34 -4.72 -30.09
C PRO A 87 25.31 -3.76 -28.89
N PHE A 88 24.18 -3.64 -28.20
CA PHE A 88 24.04 -2.68 -27.12
C PHE A 88 24.63 -3.21 -25.81
N ASP A 89 25.14 -2.28 -25.02
CA ASP A 89 25.58 -2.43 -23.63
C ASP A 89 25.08 -1.25 -22.78
N TYR A 90 25.42 -1.26 -21.49
CA TYR A 90 25.13 -0.17 -20.55
C TYR A 90 25.42 1.22 -21.14
N SER A 91 26.63 1.43 -21.67
CA SER A 91 27.10 2.72 -22.17
C SER A 91 26.33 3.22 -23.40
N THR A 92 25.79 2.30 -24.20
CA THR A 92 25.00 2.63 -25.40
C THR A 92 23.50 2.75 -25.15
N TYR A 93 23.00 2.27 -24.00
CA TYR A 93 21.58 2.27 -23.66
C TYR A 93 21.17 3.41 -22.71
N HIS A 94 22.12 4.27 -22.34
CA HIS A 94 21.88 5.50 -21.61
C HIS A 94 22.61 6.67 -22.28
N PHE A 95 22.13 7.89 -22.09
CA PHE A 95 22.72 9.09 -22.68
C PHE A 95 22.94 10.16 -21.60
N PRO A 96 23.97 10.02 -20.75
CA PRO A 96 24.17 10.88 -19.57
C PRO A 96 24.56 12.32 -19.93
N GLU A 97 25.05 12.54 -21.14
CA GLU A 97 25.35 13.89 -21.66
C GLU A 97 24.11 14.59 -22.23
N PHE A 98 22.96 13.91 -22.29
CA PHE A 98 21.71 14.55 -22.64
C PHE A 98 21.39 15.64 -21.63
N SER A 99 21.29 16.88 -22.12
CA SER A 99 20.71 17.98 -21.36
C SER A 99 19.51 18.50 -22.16
N PRO A 100 18.30 18.44 -21.62
CA PRO A 100 17.15 19.04 -22.26
C PRO A 100 17.26 20.57 -22.24
N THR A 101 16.40 21.22 -23.03
CA THR A 101 16.16 22.65 -22.89
C THR A 101 15.32 22.88 -21.65
N PHE A 102 15.82 23.69 -20.72
CA PHE A 102 15.13 24.03 -19.47
C PHE A 102 14.30 25.31 -19.56
N GLU A 103 14.39 26.01 -20.69
CA GLU A 103 13.52 27.14 -20.98
C GLU A 103 12.12 26.59 -21.22
N VAL A 104 11.23 26.84 -20.26
CA VAL A 104 9.80 26.66 -20.48
C VAL A 104 9.37 27.77 -21.43
N PRO A 105 8.82 27.44 -22.61
CA PRO A 105 8.29 28.46 -23.49
C PRO A 105 7.24 29.27 -22.76
N ASP A 106 7.13 30.56 -23.08
CA ASP A 106 6.02 31.37 -22.60
C ASP A 106 4.72 30.82 -23.22
N LEU A 107 3.93 30.13 -22.41
CA LEU A 107 2.68 29.50 -22.83
C LEU A 107 1.52 30.51 -22.92
N ASP A 108 1.70 31.75 -22.41
CA ASP A 108 0.67 32.79 -22.45
C ASP A 108 0.67 33.55 -23.79
N GLU A 109 1.84 33.68 -24.42
CA GLU A 109 2.05 34.35 -25.71
C GLU A 109 2.02 33.40 -26.92
N VAL A 110 0.92 32.64 -27.07
CA VAL A 110 0.74 31.72 -28.21
C VAL A 110 -0.14 32.30 -29.32
N SER A 111 -0.01 31.75 -30.54
CA SER A 111 -0.79 32.17 -31.70
C SER A 111 -2.29 31.95 -31.49
N GLN A 112 -3.14 32.73 -32.18
CA GLN A 112 -4.59 32.56 -32.07
C GLN A 112 -5.04 31.15 -32.49
N GLU A 113 -4.35 30.53 -33.45
CA GLU A 113 -4.63 29.15 -33.88
C GLU A 113 -4.41 28.12 -32.76
N ILE A 114 -3.35 28.29 -31.95
CA ILE A 114 -3.10 27.43 -30.77
C ILE A 114 -4.18 27.67 -29.71
N LYS A 115 -4.57 28.93 -29.46
CA LYS A 115 -5.63 29.27 -28.50
C LYS A 115 -6.98 28.67 -28.90
N ASP A 116 -7.32 28.76 -30.18
CA ASP A 116 -8.57 28.23 -30.72
C ASP A 116 -8.62 26.69 -30.67
N LEU A 117 -7.47 26.02 -30.79
CA LEU A 117 -7.36 24.57 -30.69
C LEU A 117 -7.35 24.08 -29.24
N CYS A 118 -6.43 24.57 -28.41
CA CYS A 118 -6.11 24.01 -27.10
C CYS A 118 -6.97 24.57 -25.96
N GLY A 119 -7.54 25.78 -26.11
CA GLY A 119 -8.26 26.43 -25.02
C GLY A 119 -7.40 26.57 -23.76
N ASP A 120 -7.84 25.92 -22.67
CA ASP A 120 -7.19 25.97 -21.35
C ASP A 120 -6.28 24.75 -21.07
N SER A 121 -6.16 23.78 -22.00
CA SER A 121 -5.26 22.62 -21.83
C SER A 121 -3.81 23.08 -21.93
N ILE A 122 -3.08 22.99 -20.82
CA ILE A 122 -1.68 23.44 -20.72
C ILE A 122 -0.78 22.48 -21.51
N GLU A 123 -1.08 21.20 -21.49
CA GLU A 123 -0.33 20.14 -22.14
C GLU A 123 -0.47 20.24 -23.67
N CYS A 124 -1.67 20.50 -24.19
CA CYS A 124 -1.87 20.81 -25.61
C CYS A 124 -1.10 22.07 -26.02
N VAL A 125 -1.19 23.15 -25.24
CA VAL A 125 -0.47 24.41 -25.55
C VAL A 125 1.03 24.16 -25.55
N PHE A 126 1.55 23.47 -24.54
CA PHE A 126 2.96 23.11 -24.42
C PHE A 126 3.44 22.31 -25.62
N ASP A 127 2.73 21.25 -25.99
CA ASP A 127 3.07 20.40 -27.12
C ASP A 127 3.00 21.17 -28.45
N ALA A 128 2.01 22.04 -28.63
CA ALA A 128 1.91 22.90 -29.81
C ALA A 128 3.15 23.82 -29.95
N VAL A 129 3.58 24.43 -28.85
CA VAL A 129 4.70 25.37 -28.83
C VAL A 129 6.04 24.66 -29.01
N ILE A 130 6.27 23.56 -28.29
CA ILE A 130 7.53 22.83 -28.32
C ILE A 130 7.74 22.13 -29.66
N THR A 131 6.69 21.50 -30.21
CA THR A 131 6.81 20.75 -31.46
C THR A 131 6.59 21.62 -32.71
N GLY A 132 5.93 22.77 -32.55
CA GLY A 132 5.49 23.62 -33.66
C GLY A 132 4.39 22.98 -34.53
N SER A 133 3.69 21.96 -34.02
CA SER A 133 2.73 21.16 -34.77
C SER A 133 1.34 21.15 -34.15
N LEU A 134 0.39 21.82 -34.81
CA LEU A 134 -1.03 21.81 -34.38
C LEU A 134 -1.66 20.42 -34.47
N SER A 135 -1.23 19.58 -35.43
CA SER A 135 -1.72 18.21 -35.50
C SER A 135 -1.25 17.38 -34.30
N PHE A 136 -0.01 17.59 -33.83
CA PHE A 136 0.50 16.89 -32.65
C PHE A 136 -0.25 17.34 -31.39
N ALA A 137 -0.42 18.65 -31.20
CA ALA A 137 -1.19 19.20 -30.08
C ALA A 137 -2.66 18.75 -30.06
N ASN A 138 -3.29 18.61 -31.24
CA ASN A 138 -4.64 18.05 -31.32
C ASN A 138 -4.69 16.59 -30.89
N GLU A 139 -3.66 15.79 -31.21
CA GLU A 139 -3.55 14.43 -30.68
C GLU A 139 -3.39 14.43 -29.15
N THR A 140 -2.70 15.42 -28.57
CA THR A 140 -2.63 15.60 -27.11
C THR A 140 -4.04 15.77 -26.50
N LEU A 141 -4.92 16.57 -27.10
CA LEU A 141 -6.31 16.71 -26.63
C LEU A 141 -7.12 15.41 -26.76
N VAL A 142 -6.93 14.68 -27.87
CA VAL A 142 -7.55 13.36 -28.06
C VAL A 142 -7.05 12.41 -26.97
N GLN A 143 -5.76 12.46 -26.64
CA GLN A 143 -5.17 11.64 -25.60
C GLN A 143 -5.63 12.05 -24.20
N GLU A 144 -5.71 13.34 -23.89
CA GLU A 144 -6.26 13.86 -22.63
C GLU A 144 -7.71 13.40 -22.42
N SER A 145 -8.56 13.57 -23.43
CA SER A 145 -9.96 13.13 -23.34
C SER A 145 -10.06 11.61 -23.16
N THR A 146 -9.19 10.85 -23.83
CA THR A 146 -9.08 9.40 -23.64
C THR A 146 -8.60 9.07 -22.23
N ILE A 147 -7.60 9.77 -21.70
CA ILE A 147 -7.11 9.60 -20.32
C ILE A 147 -8.21 9.94 -19.32
N ASP A 148 -9.00 10.99 -19.55
CA ASP A 148 -10.14 11.36 -18.72
C ASP A 148 -11.23 10.28 -18.72
N GLU A 149 -11.54 9.72 -19.89
CA GLU A 149 -12.49 8.61 -20.02
C GLU A 149 -11.96 7.34 -19.37
N VAL A 150 -10.68 7.04 -19.56
CA VAL A 150 -9.98 5.94 -18.89
C VAL A 150 -10.02 6.17 -17.39
N GLN A 151 -9.65 7.34 -16.87
CA GLN A 151 -9.67 7.68 -15.45
C GLN A 151 -11.08 7.60 -14.85
N LYS A 152 -12.11 8.04 -15.57
CA LYS A 152 -13.53 7.85 -15.18
C LYS A 152 -13.91 6.37 -15.16
N GLY A 153 -13.29 5.55 -16.00
CA GLY A 153 -13.44 4.10 -16.02
C GLY A 153 -12.50 3.35 -15.05
N LEU A 154 -11.44 4.00 -14.56
CA LEU A 154 -10.51 3.42 -13.60
C LEU A 154 -11.20 3.34 -12.26
N VAL A 155 -11.52 2.11 -11.86
CA VAL A 155 -11.89 1.82 -10.48
C VAL A 155 -10.67 2.13 -9.63
N LYS A 156 -10.81 3.02 -8.65
CA LYS A 156 -9.79 3.24 -7.62
C LYS A 156 -9.40 1.89 -7.05
N ILE A 157 -8.19 1.43 -7.37
CA ILE A 157 -7.66 0.17 -6.85
C ILE A 157 -7.35 0.41 -5.39
N VAL A 158 -8.19 -0.12 -4.51
CA VAL A 158 -7.96 -0.08 -3.07
C VAL A 158 -7.25 -1.37 -2.68
N SER A 159 -6.03 -1.21 -2.18
CA SER A 159 -5.22 -2.28 -1.62
C SER A 159 -5.13 -2.08 -0.11
N CYS A 160 -5.25 -3.17 0.64
CA CYS A 160 -5.01 -3.17 2.08
C CYS A 160 -3.52 -3.29 2.42
N GLY A 161 -2.67 -3.46 1.39
CA GLY A 161 -1.24 -3.69 1.55
C GLY A 161 -0.93 -5.02 2.22
N TYR A 162 0.34 -5.35 2.34
CA TYR A 162 0.76 -6.54 3.07
C TYR A 162 0.31 -6.42 4.55
N PRO A 163 -0.43 -7.41 5.10
CA PRO A 163 -0.97 -7.34 6.46
C PRO A 163 0.12 -7.31 7.55
N GLY A 164 1.35 -7.69 7.22
CA GLY A 164 2.51 -7.77 8.12
C GLY A 164 2.85 -9.22 8.50
N ASP A 165 4.00 -9.39 9.16
CA ASP A 165 4.52 -10.70 9.56
C ASP A 165 3.88 -11.15 10.90
N VAL A 166 3.68 -12.47 11.06
CA VAL A 166 3.19 -13.07 12.31
C VAL A 166 4.33 -13.86 12.95
N GLU A 167 4.71 -13.49 14.16
CA GLU A 167 5.76 -14.19 14.90
C GLU A 167 5.33 -15.62 15.24
N ASN A 168 6.20 -16.61 14.98
CA ASN A 168 5.89 -18.04 15.10
C ASN A 168 4.66 -18.46 14.29
N GLY A 169 4.52 -17.90 13.09
CA GLY A 169 3.47 -18.22 12.14
C GLY A 169 3.79 -17.73 10.72
N SER A 170 2.81 -17.89 9.85
CA SER A 170 2.89 -17.52 8.44
C SER A 170 1.58 -16.93 7.95
N VAL A 171 1.69 -16.01 6.99
CA VAL A 171 0.56 -15.43 6.26
C VAL A 171 0.63 -15.89 4.81
N SER A 172 -0.43 -16.52 4.32
CA SER A 172 -0.54 -17.00 2.95
C SER A 172 -1.58 -16.21 2.17
N GLY A 173 -1.11 -15.49 1.15
CA GLY A 173 -1.93 -14.79 0.16
C GLY A 173 -1.05 -14.14 -0.90
N SER A 174 -1.60 -13.92 -2.09
CA SER A 174 -0.86 -13.40 -3.25
C SER A 174 -1.43 -12.09 -3.80
N ILE A 175 -2.58 -11.66 -3.29
CA ILE A 175 -3.32 -10.47 -3.74
C ILE A 175 -3.85 -9.78 -2.48
N TYR A 176 -3.69 -8.46 -2.39
CA TYR A 176 -4.10 -7.65 -1.23
C TYR A 176 -5.14 -6.58 -1.58
N LEU A 177 -5.87 -6.76 -2.68
CA LEU A 177 -6.94 -5.88 -3.16
C LEU A 177 -8.25 -6.10 -2.39
N VAL A 178 -9.19 -5.16 -2.48
CA VAL A 178 -10.54 -5.31 -1.91
C VAL A 178 -11.13 -6.69 -2.20
N ASN A 179 -11.72 -7.29 -1.17
CA ASN A 179 -12.28 -8.65 -1.13
C ASN A 179 -11.25 -9.79 -1.23
N ALA A 180 -9.96 -9.51 -1.43
CA ALA A 180 -8.93 -10.53 -1.31
C ALA A 180 -8.83 -11.03 0.13
N THR A 181 -8.51 -12.32 0.28
CA THR A 181 -8.37 -12.96 1.57
C THR A 181 -6.95 -13.50 1.75
N VAL A 182 -6.41 -13.29 2.94
CA VAL A 182 -5.16 -13.90 3.39
C VAL A 182 -5.46 -14.85 4.54
N ASP A 183 -4.84 -16.02 4.53
CA ASP A 183 -4.95 -16.99 5.60
C ASP A 183 -3.72 -16.88 6.51
N VAL A 184 -3.92 -17.05 7.82
CA VAL A 184 -2.86 -17.00 8.83
C VAL A 184 -2.80 -18.32 9.57
N ALA A 185 -1.60 -18.88 9.68
CA ALA A 185 -1.31 -20.11 10.40
C ALA A 185 -0.19 -19.91 11.41
N CYS A 186 -0.24 -20.59 12.55
CA CYS A 186 0.88 -20.64 13.49
C CYS A 186 1.76 -21.84 13.21
N ASP A 187 3.04 -21.73 13.58
CA ASP A 187 4.00 -22.81 13.52
C ASP A 187 3.67 -23.91 14.53
N ASP A 188 4.24 -25.09 14.34
CA ASP A 188 4.08 -26.23 15.25
C ASP A 188 4.50 -25.84 16.68
N GLY A 189 3.63 -26.12 17.65
CA GLY A 189 3.85 -25.75 19.06
C GLY A 189 3.20 -24.43 19.47
N PHE A 190 2.54 -23.72 18.56
CA PHE A 190 1.82 -22.48 18.84
C PHE A 190 0.33 -22.56 18.50
N THR A 191 -0.49 -21.76 19.17
CA THR A 191 -1.92 -21.64 18.92
C THR A 191 -2.29 -20.22 18.52
N LEU A 192 -3.18 -20.09 17.53
CA LEU A 192 -3.59 -18.81 16.99
C LEU A 192 -4.61 -18.13 17.90
N THR A 193 -4.29 -16.92 18.34
CA THR A 193 -5.21 -16.03 19.06
C THR A 193 -5.60 -14.86 18.16
N GLY A 194 -6.84 -14.88 17.66
CA GLY A 194 -7.38 -13.88 16.74
C GLY A 194 -8.02 -14.51 15.51
N SER A 195 -8.15 -13.73 14.43
CA SER A 195 -8.72 -14.19 13.16
C SER A 195 -7.69 -14.97 12.35
N SER A 196 -8.03 -16.20 11.92
CA SER A 196 -7.19 -17.01 11.02
C SER A 196 -7.29 -16.60 9.55
N ARG A 197 -8.16 -15.65 9.23
CA ARG A 197 -8.39 -15.15 7.89
C ARG A 197 -8.67 -13.65 7.95
N LEU A 198 -7.96 -12.88 7.14
CA LEU A 198 -8.19 -11.44 6.99
C LEU A 198 -8.73 -11.19 5.58
N THR A 199 -9.73 -10.33 5.47
CA THR A 199 -10.30 -9.89 4.20
C THR A 199 -10.01 -8.41 3.99
N CYS A 200 -9.56 -8.02 2.82
CA CYS A 200 -9.35 -6.62 2.50
C CYS A 200 -10.69 -5.90 2.27
N LEU A 201 -10.92 -4.82 3.01
CA LEU A 201 -12.17 -4.04 2.96
C LEU A 201 -12.08 -2.89 1.95
N GLU A 202 -13.24 -2.36 1.57
CA GLU A 202 -13.37 -1.25 0.60
C GLU A 202 -12.70 0.06 1.06
N ASP A 203 -12.44 0.20 2.36
CA ASP A 203 -11.73 1.34 2.94
C ASP A 203 -10.20 1.19 2.94
N GLY A 204 -9.68 0.08 2.43
CA GLY A 204 -8.24 -0.21 2.40
C GLY A 204 -7.69 -0.74 3.71
N GLN A 205 -8.56 -1.21 4.62
CA GLN A 205 -8.14 -1.86 5.86
C GLN A 205 -8.44 -3.36 5.84
N TRP A 206 -7.61 -4.13 6.55
CA TRP A 206 -7.91 -5.54 6.80
C TRP A 206 -9.08 -5.68 7.77
N SER A 207 -9.92 -6.70 7.57
CA SER A 207 -11.11 -6.98 8.38
C SER A 207 -10.85 -7.12 9.87
N SER A 208 -9.61 -7.43 10.25
CA SER A 208 -9.11 -7.40 11.62
C SER A 208 -7.60 -7.16 11.61
N GLY A 209 -7.04 -6.81 12.77
CA GLY A 209 -5.58 -6.76 12.96
C GLY A 209 -4.92 -8.15 12.86
N LEU A 210 -3.59 -8.16 12.77
CA LEU A 210 -2.81 -9.40 12.77
C LEU A 210 -3.06 -10.20 14.05
N PRO A 211 -3.30 -11.52 13.94
CA PRO A 211 -3.42 -12.40 15.10
C PRO A 211 -2.05 -12.70 15.72
N VAL A 212 -2.06 -13.24 16.94
CA VAL A 212 -0.84 -13.60 17.68
C VAL A 212 -0.77 -15.12 17.86
N CYS A 213 0.40 -15.70 17.63
CA CYS A 213 0.68 -17.11 17.92
C CYS A 213 1.27 -17.25 19.32
N VAL A 214 0.59 -18.01 20.18
CA VAL A 214 0.95 -18.20 21.59
C VAL A 214 1.43 -19.63 21.82
N GLY A 215 2.53 -19.82 22.54
CA GLY A 215 3.10 -21.15 22.78
C GLY A 215 2.13 -22.08 23.53
N ILE A 216 2.03 -23.34 23.11
CA ILE A 216 1.15 -24.33 23.73
C ILE A 216 1.64 -24.69 25.15
N GLU A 217 2.92 -24.45 25.46
CA GLU A 217 3.48 -24.61 26.81
C GLU A 217 2.82 -23.68 27.86
N ASP A 218 2.22 -22.56 27.43
CA ASP A 218 1.51 -21.64 28.32
C ASP A 218 0.06 -22.09 28.66
N ILE A 219 -0.44 -23.14 27.98
CA ILE A 219 -1.78 -23.71 28.20
C ILE A 219 -1.68 -25.00 29.05
N GLY A 220 -0.46 -25.47 29.33
CA GLY A 220 -0.14 -26.68 30.08
C GLY A 220 -0.12 -26.50 31.60
N GLY A 221 -1.22 -26.00 32.19
CA GLY A 221 -1.40 -26.10 33.64
C GLY A 221 -1.62 -27.56 34.06
N GLU A 222 -0.67 -28.15 34.80
CA GLU A 222 -0.83 -29.42 35.52
C GLU A 222 -2.12 -29.41 36.36
N VAL A 223 -3.15 -30.10 35.89
CA VAL A 223 -4.31 -30.45 36.73
C VAL A 223 -3.96 -31.66 37.59
N GLY A 224 -3.23 -31.40 38.68
CA GLY A 224 -3.13 -32.32 39.81
C GLY A 224 -4.53 -32.58 40.35
N GLY A 225 -5.00 -33.83 40.21
CA GLY A 225 -6.37 -34.20 40.47
C GLY A 225 -6.84 -33.96 41.91
N LEU A 226 -8.09 -33.49 42.04
CA LEU A 226 -8.94 -33.84 43.17
C LEU A 226 -10.33 -34.21 42.66
N SER A 227 -10.68 -35.45 42.95
CA SER A 227 -11.99 -36.09 42.88
C SER A 227 -13.11 -35.31 43.58
N SER A 228 -14.34 -35.51 43.08
CA SER A 228 -15.67 -35.14 43.65
C SER A 228 -16.22 -33.79 43.15
N GLY A 229 -17.43 -33.62 42.60
CA GLY A 229 -18.56 -34.50 42.32
C GLY A 229 -19.74 -33.65 41.78
N ILE A 230 -20.35 -34.12 40.68
CA ILE A 230 -21.72 -33.99 40.14
C ILE A 230 -22.60 -32.72 40.40
N ILE A 231 -22.91 -32.03 39.29
CA ILE A 231 -24.22 -31.58 38.71
C ILE A 231 -25.47 -31.51 39.62
N ALA A 232 -26.05 -30.31 39.77
CA ALA A 232 -27.51 -30.11 39.83
C ALA A 232 -27.91 -28.65 39.52
N ALA A 233 -28.66 -28.42 38.45
CA ALA A 233 -29.38 -27.18 38.21
C ALA A 233 -30.86 -27.40 38.55
N ILE A 234 -31.36 -26.77 39.62
CA ILE A 234 -32.80 -26.74 39.91
C ILE A 234 -33.25 -25.29 39.73
N GLY A 235 -34.03 -25.06 38.67
CA GLY A 235 -34.61 -23.76 38.38
C GLY A 235 -35.80 -23.46 39.30
N LEU A 236 -35.70 -22.36 40.04
CA LEU A 236 -36.84 -21.70 40.67
C LEU A 236 -36.75 -20.18 40.44
N GLY A 237 -37.47 -19.70 39.43
CA GLY A 237 -37.81 -18.29 39.27
C GLY A 237 -36.69 -17.33 38.85
N CYS A 238 -37.08 -16.10 38.49
CA CYS A 238 -36.29 -15.04 37.84
C CYS A 238 -35.12 -14.46 38.66
N SER A 239 -34.27 -15.27 39.28
CA SER A 239 -33.04 -14.82 39.91
C SER A 239 -31.92 -15.82 39.66
N LEU A 240 -30.90 -15.41 38.91
CA LEU A 240 -29.68 -16.18 38.71
C LEU A 240 -28.79 -15.98 39.94
N ALA A 241 -28.54 -17.04 40.71
CA ALA A 241 -27.51 -17.03 41.74
C ALA A 241 -26.27 -17.73 41.18
N VAL A 242 -25.12 -17.05 41.19
CA VAL A 242 -23.83 -17.64 40.85
C VAL A 242 -23.04 -17.80 42.15
N LEU A 243 -22.74 -19.05 42.50
CA LEU A 243 -21.86 -19.38 43.63
C LEU A 243 -20.42 -19.42 43.10
N VAL A 244 -19.57 -18.51 43.58
CA VAL A 244 -18.13 -18.55 43.33
C VAL A 244 -17.43 -18.81 44.65
N ALA A 245 -16.74 -19.95 44.75
CA ALA A 245 -15.91 -20.29 45.90
C ALA A 245 -14.46 -19.92 45.60
N VAL A 246 -13.90 -18.98 46.37
CA VAL A 246 -12.47 -18.69 46.35
C VAL A 246 -11.94 -18.86 47.77
N GLY A 247 -10.98 -19.77 47.96
CA GLY A 247 -10.28 -19.94 49.23
C GLY A 247 -11.16 -20.35 50.42
N GLY A 248 -12.16 -21.21 50.22
CA GLY A 248 -12.95 -21.79 51.33
C GLY A 248 -13.95 -20.85 52.02
N LEU A 249 -14.14 -19.62 51.52
CA LEU A 249 -15.15 -18.68 52.00
C LEU A 249 -16.24 -18.46 50.94
N ILE A 250 -17.50 -18.51 51.37
CA ILE A 250 -18.67 -18.27 50.52
C ILE A 250 -19.04 -16.78 50.59
N PHE A 251 -18.88 -16.06 49.49
CA PHE A 251 -19.34 -14.68 49.37
C PHE A 251 -20.71 -14.61 48.69
N PHE A 252 -21.68 -13.97 49.35
CA PHE A 252 -22.97 -13.64 48.76
C PHE A 252 -22.91 -12.25 48.13
N THR A 253 -23.05 -12.15 46.81
CA THR A 253 -23.28 -10.86 46.15
C THR A 253 -24.65 -10.88 45.46
N MET A 254 -25.61 -10.13 46.01
CA MET A 254 -26.88 -9.83 45.34
C MET A 254 -26.68 -8.69 44.34
N GLN A 255 -26.88 -8.94 43.05
CA GLN A 255 -27.03 -7.87 42.06
C GLN A 255 -28.53 -7.60 41.85
N ARG A 256 -29.01 -6.44 42.33
CA ARG A 256 -30.38 -5.96 42.06
C ARG A 256 -30.42 -5.37 40.65
N LYS A 257 -31.17 -6.00 39.74
CA LYS A 257 -31.47 -5.44 38.42
C LYS A 257 -32.44 -4.25 38.60
N TYR A 258 -31.94 -3.01 38.47
CA TYR A 258 -32.78 -1.82 38.46
C TYR A 258 -33.51 -1.74 37.12
N SER A 259 -34.81 -2.03 37.11
CA SER A 259 -35.69 -1.78 35.97
C SER A 259 -36.20 -0.34 36.06
N LYS A 260 -35.78 0.54 35.14
CA LYS A 260 -36.47 1.82 34.90
C LYS A 260 -37.60 1.56 33.92
N LYS A 261 -38.84 1.60 34.42
CA LYS A 261 -40.08 1.62 33.63
C LYS A 261 -40.99 2.75 34.13
N GLY A 262 -41.52 3.52 33.18
CA GLY A 262 -42.55 4.57 33.36
C GLY A 262 -41.95 5.99 33.33
N ARG A 263 -42.57 7.03 32.77
CA ARG A 263 -43.96 7.39 32.40
C ARG A 263 -43.83 8.75 31.64
N GLU A 264 -44.57 9.15 30.61
CA GLU A 264 -46.01 9.23 30.32
C GLU A 264 -46.33 8.93 28.85
#